data_AF-A0A2R6M948-F1
#
_entry.id   AF-A0A2R6M948-F1
#
_cell.length_a   1.000
_cell.length_b   1.000
_cell.length_c   1.000
_cell.angle_alpha   90.00
_cell.angle_beta   90.00
_cell.angle_gamma   90.00
#
_symmetry.space_group_name_H-M   'P 1'
#
loop_
_entity.id
_entity.type
_entity.pdbx_description
1 polymer ?
#
loop_
_entity_poly.entity_id
_entity_poly.type
_entity_poly.pdbx_seq_one_letter_code
_entity_poly.pdbx_strand_id
1 'polypeptide(L)'
;IGVLEEWTESSRETHAELSSKYDTAKTLARDEIREATGADAEDVPAEDLVSHSAVTDRTKQLLSEYSTKLYVFLDEERSYEGARGELLDALGAELALYERLSGEIGDGATSVRDAQEAIARFARAETPGRANRTATDVLLESEVDEVAFDEESS
;
A
#
# COMPACT_ATOMS: atom_id res chain seq x y z
N ILE A 1 8.10 -8.52 -6.41
CA ILE A 1 7.88 -7.38 -7.34
C ILE A 1 6.47 -7.45 -7.93
N GLY A 2 6.07 -8.55 -8.57
CA GLY A 2 4.72 -8.71 -9.15
C GLY A 2 3.53 -8.42 -8.20
N VAL A 3 3.57 -8.87 -6.94
CA VAL A 3 2.46 -8.62 -5.97
C VAL A 3 2.32 -7.13 -5.63
N LEU A 4 3.42 -6.38 -5.53
CA LEU A 4 3.38 -4.95 -5.23
C LEU A 4 2.92 -4.14 -6.46
N GLU A 5 3.30 -4.56 -7.65
CA GLU A 5 2.86 -3.96 -8.91
C GLU A 5 1.36 -4.20 -9.14
N GLU A 6 0.89 -5.44 -8.96
CA GLU A 6 -0.53 -5.81 -9.06
C GLU A 6 -1.39 -5.08 -8.03
N TRP A 7 -0.91 -4.98 -6.78
CA TRP A 7 -1.59 -4.19 -5.75
C TRP A 7 -1.64 -2.69 -6.09
N THR A 8 -0.54 -2.13 -6.59
CA THR A 8 -0.49 -0.71 -6.99
C THR A 8 -1.43 -0.43 -8.16
N GLU A 9 -1.51 -1.33 -9.13
CA GLU A 9 -2.39 -1.18 -10.30
C GLU A 9 -3.87 -1.33 -9.89
N SER A 10 -4.19 -2.34 -9.09
CA SER A 10 -5.54 -2.55 -8.55
C SER A 10 -6.00 -1.38 -7.66
N SER A 11 -5.10 -0.82 -6.84
CA SER A 11 -5.36 0.37 -6.04
C SER A 11 -5.68 1.58 -6.92
N ARG A 12 -4.88 1.84 -7.96
CA ARG A 12 -5.12 2.97 -8.88
C ARG A 12 -6.44 2.82 -9.64
N GLU A 13 -6.78 1.62 -10.08
CA GLU A 13 -8.05 1.35 -10.75
C GLU A 13 -9.23 1.58 -9.80
N THR A 14 -9.15 1.06 -8.57
CA THR A 14 -10.18 1.25 -7.54
C THR A 14 -10.37 2.72 -7.19
N HIS A 15 -9.28 3.47 -7.02
CA HIS A 15 -9.33 4.91 -6.78
C HIS A 15 -10.01 5.66 -7.94
N ALA A 16 -9.63 5.36 -9.17
CA ALA A 16 -10.21 5.98 -10.36
C ALA A 16 -11.71 5.68 -10.49
N GLU A 17 -12.12 4.44 -10.23
CA GLU A 17 -13.51 4.03 -10.26
C GLU A 17 -14.35 4.74 -9.19
N LEU A 18 -13.89 4.76 -7.94
CA LEU A 18 -14.60 5.40 -6.84
C LEU A 18 -14.70 6.92 -7.03
N SER A 19 -13.62 7.56 -7.48
CA SER A 19 -13.63 8.98 -7.81
C SER A 19 -14.62 9.28 -8.94
N SER A 20 -14.60 8.50 -10.02
CA SER A 20 -15.52 8.66 -11.16
C SER A 20 -16.99 8.52 -10.75
N LYS A 21 -17.30 7.54 -9.89
CA LYS A 21 -18.66 7.34 -9.36
C LYS A 21 -19.10 8.49 -8.45
N TYR A 22 -18.19 9.00 -7.62
CA TYR A 22 -18.46 10.17 -6.78
C TYR A 22 -18.67 11.44 -7.62
N ASP A 23 -17.84 11.66 -8.64
CA ASP A 23 -18.00 12.77 -9.58
C ASP A 23 -19.32 12.70 -10.34
N THR A 24 -19.71 11.51 -10.79
CA THR A 24 -21.02 11.28 -11.43
C THR A 24 -22.17 11.64 -10.49
N ALA A 25 -22.09 11.26 -9.21
CA ALA A 25 -23.10 11.61 -8.22
C ALA A 25 -23.18 13.13 -7.96
N LYS A 26 -22.05 13.84 -7.98
CA LYS A 26 -22.01 15.31 -7.87
C LYS A 26 -22.65 15.99 -9.07
N THR A 27 -22.35 15.52 -10.30
CA THR A 27 -22.96 16.04 -11.52
C THR A 27 -24.48 15.84 -11.49
N LEU A 28 -24.96 14.65 -11.13
CA LEU A 28 -26.40 14.38 -10.97
C LEU A 28 -27.06 15.35 -9.96
N ALA A 29 -26.42 15.57 -8.80
CA ALA A 29 -26.95 16.51 -7.82
C ALA A 29 -27.00 17.95 -8.34
N ARG A 30 -25.98 18.38 -9.07
CA ARG A 30 -25.95 19.72 -9.67
C ARG A 30 -26.97 19.89 -10.78
N ASP A 31 -27.19 18.86 -11.59
CA ASP A 31 -28.23 18.85 -12.61
C ASP A 31 -29.61 18.97 -11.97
N GLU A 32 -29.89 18.22 -10.89
CA GLU A 32 -31.14 18.33 -10.12
C GLU A 32 -31.35 19.75 -9.55
N ILE A 33 -30.30 20.38 -9.03
CA ILE A 33 -30.36 21.77 -8.54
C ILE A 33 -30.65 22.74 -9.69
N ARG A 34 -29.96 22.59 -10.82
CA ARG A 34 -30.13 23.44 -12.00
C ARG A 34 -31.55 23.31 -12.56
N GLU A 35 -32.10 22.10 -12.62
CA GLU A 35 -33.47 21.84 -13.06
C GLU A 35 -34.51 22.47 -12.11
N ALA A 36 -34.28 22.41 -10.80
CA ALA A 36 -35.21 22.93 -9.80
C ALA A 36 -35.16 24.47 -9.65
N THR A 37 -33.98 25.06 -9.80
CA THR A 37 -33.75 26.49 -9.47
C THR A 37 -33.46 27.37 -10.68
N GLY A 38 -33.04 26.78 -11.81
CA GLY A 38 -32.55 27.51 -12.98
C GLY A 38 -31.20 28.21 -12.78
N ALA A 39 -30.57 28.05 -11.61
CA ALA A 39 -29.29 28.65 -11.27
C ALA A 39 -28.13 27.71 -11.61
N ASP A 40 -26.94 28.29 -11.80
CA ASP A 40 -25.73 27.48 -11.88
C ASP A 40 -25.42 26.86 -10.51
N ALA A 41 -25.13 25.56 -10.52
CA ALA A 41 -24.90 24.76 -9.33
C ALA A 41 -23.43 24.32 -9.20
N GLU A 42 -22.55 24.72 -10.12
CA GLU A 42 -21.11 24.40 -10.04
C GLU A 42 -20.45 25.01 -8.80
N ASP A 43 -20.92 26.16 -8.35
CA ASP A 43 -20.41 26.84 -7.15
C ASP A 43 -20.88 26.21 -5.84
N VAL A 44 -21.82 25.25 -5.88
CA VAL A 44 -22.27 24.54 -4.67
C VAL A 44 -21.17 23.57 -4.21
N PRO A 45 -20.65 23.74 -2.98
CA PRO A 45 -19.68 22.82 -2.40
C PRO A 45 -20.20 21.39 -2.34
N ALA A 46 -19.31 20.41 -2.51
CA ALA A 46 -19.70 19.00 -2.52
C ALA A 46 -20.34 18.53 -1.20
N GLU A 47 -19.94 19.14 -0.08
CA GLU A 47 -20.53 18.93 1.25
C GLU A 47 -21.98 19.40 1.35
N ASP A 48 -22.32 20.49 0.66
CA ASP A 48 -23.65 21.08 0.70
C ASP A 48 -24.65 20.32 -0.19
N LEU A 49 -24.17 19.62 -1.24
CA LEU A 49 -25.01 18.84 -2.17
C LEU A 49 -25.85 17.78 -1.43
N VAL A 50 -25.29 17.13 -0.41
CA VAL A 50 -25.99 16.09 0.37
C VAL A 50 -27.14 16.67 1.20
N SER A 51 -26.99 17.91 1.66
CA SER A 51 -28.02 18.62 2.44
C SER A 51 -28.98 19.44 1.57
N HIS A 52 -28.70 19.60 0.28
CA HIS A 52 -29.45 20.52 -0.56
C HIS A 52 -30.89 20.05 -0.78
N SER A 53 -31.86 20.95 -0.62
CA SER A 53 -33.29 20.61 -0.66
C SER A 53 -33.79 20.16 -2.03
N ALA A 54 -33.17 20.65 -3.10
CA ALA A 54 -33.50 20.27 -4.48
C ALA A 54 -32.95 18.91 -4.90
N VAL A 55 -32.00 18.35 -4.15
CA VAL A 55 -31.38 17.06 -4.48
C VAL A 55 -32.23 15.92 -3.95
N THR A 56 -32.48 14.92 -4.78
CA THR A 56 -33.30 13.74 -4.45
C THR A 56 -32.63 12.88 -3.39
N ASP A 57 -33.43 12.18 -2.57
CA ASP A 57 -32.90 11.29 -1.53
C ASP A 57 -32.01 10.18 -2.11
N ARG A 58 -32.32 9.72 -3.34
CA ARG A 58 -31.50 8.76 -4.07
C ARG A 58 -30.11 9.32 -4.37
N THR A 59 -30.03 10.54 -4.91
CA THR A 59 -28.76 11.18 -5.25
C THR A 59 -27.95 11.51 -3.99
N LYS A 60 -28.61 11.93 -2.91
CA LYS A 60 -27.98 12.09 -1.58
C LYS A 60 -27.40 10.79 -1.05
N GLN A 61 -28.11 9.67 -1.23
CA GLN A 61 -27.62 8.35 -0.86
C GLN A 61 -26.37 7.98 -1.65
N LEU A 62 -26.35 8.20 -2.97
CA LEU A 62 -25.18 7.94 -3.81
C LEU A 62 -23.98 8.79 -3.42
N LEU A 63 -24.19 10.09 -3.17
CA LEU A 63 -23.14 11.00 -2.68
C LEU A 63 -22.56 10.52 -1.35
N SER A 64 -23.41 10.13 -0.41
CA SER A 64 -22.99 9.63 0.91
C SER A 64 -22.25 8.29 0.80
N GLU A 65 -22.73 7.39 -0.05
CA GLU A 65 -22.12 6.08 -0.29
C GLU A 65 -20.71 6.23 -0.88
N TYR A 66 -20.57 6.98 -1.98
CA TYR A 66 -19.27 7.09 -2.65
C TYR A 66 -18.28 7.98 -1.90
N SER A 67 -18.74 9.02 -1.18
CA SER A 67 -17.85 9.78 -0.29
C SER A 67 -17.31 8.91 0.85
N THR A 68 -18.15 8.08 1.46
CA THR A 68 -17.73 7.16 2.53
C THR A 68 -16.77 6.11 2.00
N LYS A 69 -17.07 5.49 0.85
CA LYS A 69 -16.19 4.50 0.21
C LYS A 69 -14.84 5.09 -0.16
N LEU A 70 -14.81 6.29 -0.73
CA LEU A 70 -13.57 6.99 -1.06
C LEU A 70 -12.77 7.32 0.21
N TYR A 71 -13.44 7.75 1.28
CA TYR A 71 -12.79 8.01 2.57
C TYR A 71 -12.13 6.76 3.14
N VAL A 72 -12.85 5.65 3.23
CA VAL A 72 -12.32 4.38 3.75
C VAL A 72 -11.15 3.90 2.90
N PHE A 73 -11.29 3.95 1.58
CA PHE A 73 -10.21 3.57 0.66
C PHE A 73 -8.95 4.43 0.85
N LEU A 74 -9.09 5.75 0.97
CA LEU A 74 -7.96 6.65 1.17
C LEU A 74 -7.30 6.49 2.55
N ASP A 75 -8.08 6.16 3.57
CA ASP A 75 -7.58 5.85 4.91
C ASP A 75 -6.74 4.55 4.90
N GLU A 76 -7.26 3.51 4.24
CA GLU A 76 -6.54 2.25 4.03
C GLU A 76 -5.23 2.47 3.24
N GLU A 77 -5.27 3.21 2.13
CA GLU A 77 -4.09 3.57 1.33
C GLU A 77 -3.01 4.27 2.16
N ARG A 78 -3.39 5.23 3.02
CA ARG A 78 -2.44 5.90 3.93
C ARG A 78 -1.84 4.95 4.94
N SER A 79 -2.61 3.98 5.45
CA SER A 79 -2.08 2.95 6.33
C SER A 79 -1.03 2.09 5.63
N TYR A 80 -1.24 1.76 4.35
CA TYR A 80 -0.26 1.01 3.56
C TYR A 80 0.98 1.84 3.22
N GLU A 81 0.83 3.13 2.95
CA GLU A 81 1.96 4.05 2.76
C GLU A 81 2.85 4.10 4.01
N GLY A 82 2.26 4.21 5.20
CA GLY A 82 2.99 4.15 6.47
C GLY A 82 3.76 2.84 6.65
N ALA A 83 3.08 1.71 6.46
CA ALA A 83 3.72 0.39 6.54
C ALA A 83 4.84 0.19 5.51
N ARG A 84 4.69 0.75 4.30
CA ARG A 84 5.73 0.72 3.27
C ARG A 84 6.94 1.57 3.65
N GLY A 85 6.72 2.73 4.25
CA GLY A 85 7.80 3.57 4.80
C GLY A 85 8.60 2.82 5.85
N GLU A 86 7.91 2.23 6.83
CA GLU A 86 8.56 1.42 7.88
C GLU A 86 9.38 0.25 7.32
N LEU A 87 8.86 -0.43 6.28
CA LEU A 87 9.57 -1.52 5.62
C LEU A 87 10.81 -1.04 4.84
N LEU A 88 10.73 0.11 4.16
CA LEU A 88 11.88 0.71 3.48
C LEU A 88 12.96 1.15 4.49
N ASP A 89 12.57 1.72 5.62
CA ASP A 89 13.49 2.11 6.68
C ASP A 89 14.17 0.88 7.31
N ALA A 90 13.40 -0.19 7.58
CA ALA A 90 13.94 -1.45 8.08
C ALA A 90 14.94 -2.09 7.09
N LEU A 91 14.62 -2.11 5.80
CA LEU A 91 15.53 -2.58 4.74
C LEU A 91 16.79 -1.71 4.65
N GLY A 92 16.64 -0.39 4.79
CA GLY A 92 17.78 0.54 4.81
C GLY A 92 18.71 0.28 6.00
N ALA A 93 18.15 0.04 7.19
CA ALA A 93 18.91 -0.31 8.39
C ALA A 93 19.62 -1.66 8.24
N GLU A 94 18.95 -2.67 7.65
CA GLU A 94 19.54 -3.97 7.37
C GLU A 94 20.71 -3.88 6.37
N LEU A 95 20.55 -3.12 5.29
CA LEU A 95 21.61 -2.91 4.31
C LEU A 95 22.82 -2.21 4.92
N ALA A 96 22.60 -1.16 5.72
CA ALA A 96 23.66 -0.46 6.42
C ALA A 96 24.40 -1.37 7.41
N LEU A 97 23.69 -2.30 8.05
CA LEU A 97 24.30 -3.34 8.88
C LEU A 97 25.22 -4.24 8.06
N TYR A 98 24.78 -4.72 6.89
CA TYR A 98 25.58 -5.57 6.02
C TYR A 98 26.81 -4.85 5.47
N GLU A 99 26.67 -3.60 5.02
CA GLU A 99 27.78 -2.78 4.54
C GLU A 99 28.84 -2.60 5.63
N ARG A 100 28.41 -2.27 6.86
CA ARG A 100 29.30 -2.12 8.01
C ARG A 100 30.02 -3.42 8.34
N LEU A 101 29.29 -4.53 8.46
CA LEU A 101 29.87 -5.83 8.81
C LEU A 101 30.83 -6.33 7.72
N SER A 102 30.51 -6.11 6.45
CA SER A 102 31.41 -6.45 5.34
C SER A 102 32.73 -5.69 5.43
N GLY A 103 32.70 -4.39 5.73
CA GLY A 103 33.90 -3.58 5.97
C GLY A 103 34.70 -4.07 7.17
N GLU A 104 34.03 -4.30 8.31
CA GLU A 104 34.71 -4.77 9.54
C GLU A 104 35.34 -6.16 9.37
N ILE A 105 34.73 -7.05 8.58
CA ILE A 105 35.34 -8.35 8.22
C ILE A 105 36.55 -8.15 7.32
N GLY A 106 36.44 -7.28 6.30
CA GLY A 106 37.54 -6.96 5.38
C GLY A 106 38.77 -6.39 6.09
N ASP A 107 38.54 -5.57 7.11
CA ASP A 107 39.59 -4.96 7.94
C ASP A 107 40.07 -5.89 9.08
N GLY A 108 39.44 -7.06 9.25
CA GLY A 108 39.73 -8.00 10.33
C GLY A 108 39.32 -7.53 11.72
N ALA A 109 38.50 -6.48 11.82
CA ALA A 109 37.98 -5.91 13.06
C ALA A 109 36.89 -6.79 13.70
N THR A 110 36.20 -7.59 12.89
CA THR A 110 35.12 -8.50 13.29
C THR A 110 35.31 -9.87 12.64
N SER A 111 34.99 -10.96 13.36
CA SER A 111 34.95 -12.29 12.74
C SER A 111 33.62 -12.54 12.04
N VAL A 112 33.61 -13.44 11.05
CA VAL A 112 32.38 -13.88 10.36
C VAL A 112 31.33 -14.39 11.36
N ARG A 113 31.77 -15.08 12.42
CA ARG A 113 30.88 -15.59 13.48
C ARG A 113 30.21 -14.46 14.26
N ASP A 114 30.97 -13.41 14.61
CA ASP A 114 30.44 -12.28 15.36
C ASP A 114 29.50 -11.43 14.48
N ALA A 115 29.79 -11.33 13.18
CA ALA A 115 28.89 -10.72 12.20
C ALA A 115 27.56 -11.49 12.07
N GLN A 116 27.61 -12.82 11.98
CA GLN A 116 26.40 -13.66 11.97
C GLN A 116 25.56 -13.46 13.24
N GLU A 117 26.20 -13.33 14.39
CA GLU A 117 25.53 -13.09 15.66
C GLU A 117 24.91 -11.68 15.73
N ALA A 118 25.54 -10.68 15.10
CA ALA A 118 24.99 -9.34 14.97
C ALA A 118 23.75 -9.30 14.06
N ILE A 119 23.77 -10.01 12.93
CA ILE A 119 22.63 -10.15 12.01
C ILE A 119 21.47 -10.84 12.72
N ALA A 120 21.74 -11.95 13.42
CA ALA A 120 20.72 -12.68 14.18
C ALA A 120 20.10 -11.84 15.32
N ARG A 121 20.86 -10.90 15.91
CA ARG A 121 20.36 -9.97 16.92
C ARG A 121 19.47 -8.90 16.31
N PHE A 122 19.88 -8.33 15.18
CA PHE A 122 19.12 -7.33 14.43
C PHE A 122 17.74 -7.87 14.01
N ALA A 123 17.70 -9.06 13.41
CA ALA A 123 16.47 -9.72 12.97
C ALA A 123 15.44 -9.97 14.11
N ARG A 124 15.90 -10.04 15.37
CA ARG A 124 15.05 -10.26 16.55
C ARG A 124 14.58 -8.95 17.21
N ALA A 125 15.27 -7.84 17.01
CA ALA A 125 15.06 -6.61 17.76
C ALA A 125 14.18 -5.57 17.03
N GLU A 126 14.21 -5.54 15.70
CA GLU A 126 13.63 -4.44 14.92
C GLU A 126 12.47 -4.83 13.99
N THR A 127 12.05 -6.11 13.97
CA THR A 127 11.03 -6.57 13.03
C THR A 127 9.68 -6.82 13.71
N PRO A 128 8.61 -6.04 13.41
CA PRO A 128 7.26 -6.34 13.89
C PRO A 128 6.73 -7.62 13.23
N GLY A 129 6.46 -8.67 14.00
CA GLY A 129 5.87 -9.92 13.51
C GLY A 129 6.50 -11.19 14.09
N ARG A 130 5.93 -12.35 13.77
CA ARG A 130 6.57 -13.66 14.07
C ARG A 130 7.96 -13.67 13.45
N ALA A 131 8.96 -14.16 14.19
CA ALA A 131 10.37 -14.20 13.82
C ALA A 131 10.58 -14.33 12.30
N ASN A 132 10.92 -13.21 11.66
CA ASN A 132 10.99 -13.14 10.22
C ASN A 132 12.12 -14.04 9.71
N ARG A 133 11.80 -14.77 8.64
CA ARG A 133 12.80 -15.31 7.72
C ARG A 133 13.72 -14.17 7.30
N THR A 134 15.02 -14.35 7.51
CA THR A 134 16.05 -13.41 7.08
C THR A 134 16.13 -13.37 5.55
N ALA A 135 16.71 -12.32 4.96
CA ALA A 135 17.00 -12.30 3.52
C ALA A 135 17.83 -13.52 3.06
N THR A 136 18.67 -14.05 3.95
CA THR A 136 19.41 -15.31 3.76
C THR A 136 18.47 -16.52 3.66
N ASP A 137 17.42 -16.60 4.48
CA ASP A 137 16.44 -17.69 4.42
C ASP A 137 15.65 -17.66 3.09
N VAL A 138 15.35 -16.47 2.58
CA VAL A 138 14.65 -16.30 1.28
C VAL A 138 15.57 -16.65 0.10
N LEU A 139 16.85 -16.28 0.15
CA LEU A 139 17.83 -16.61 -0.90
C LEU A 139 18.15 -18.11 -0.94
N LEU A 140 18.25 -18.77 0.21
CA LEU A 140 18.49 -20.22 0.30
C LEU A 140 17.27 -21.04 -0.14
N GLU A 141 16.04 -20.58 0.10
CA GLU A 141 14.83 -21.22 -0.43
C GLU A 141 14.71 -21.05 -1.97
N SER A 142 15.26 -19.97 -2.54
CA SER A 142 15.20 -19.69 -3.98
C SER A 142 16.15 -20.55 -4.83
N GLU A 143 17.27 -21.04 -4.26
CA GLU A 143 18.17 -21.98 -4.95
C GLU A 143 17.70 -23.44 -4.89
N VAL A 144 16.72 -23.77 -4.04
CA VAL A 144 16.22 -25.15 -3.87
C VAL A 144 15.16 -25.51 -4.93
N ASP A 145 14.52 -24.54 -5.57
CA ASP A 145 13.50 -24.78 -6.60
C ASP A 145 14.07 -25.12 -8.00
N GLU A 146 15.38 -24.95 -8.23
CA GLU A 146 16.00 -25.28 -9.53
C GLU A 146 16.50 -26.74 -9.65
N VAL A 147 16.43 -27.55 -8.59
CA VAL A 147 17.02 -28.93 -8.59
C VAL A 147 15.96 -30.05 -8.56
N ALA A 148 14.67 -29.73 -8.70
CA ALA A 148 13.59 -30.72 -8.63
C ALA A 148 13.12 -31.28 -10.01
N PHE A 149 13.91 -31.12 -11.08
CA PHE A 149 13.61 -31.73 -12.39
C PHE A 149 14.88 -32.24 -13.07
N ASP A 150 15.43 -33.36 -12.59
CA ASP A 150 16.19 -34.28 -13.47
C ASP A 150 16.38 -35.69 -12.87
N GLU A 151 15.30 -36.36 -12.45
CA GLU A 151 15.31 -37.82 -12.27
C GLU A 151 13.98 -38.45 -12.70
N GLU A 152 13.67 -38.37 -14.00
CA GLU A 152 12.86 -39.42 -14.65
C GLU A 152 13.40 -39.66 -16.07
N SER A 153 14.53 -40.37 -16.13
CA SER A 153 15.02 -40.98 -17.35
C SER A 153 15.53 -42.39 -17.03
N SER A 154 14.61 -43.36 -17.03
CA SER A 154 14.81 -44.74 -17.53
C SER A 154 13.52 -45.56 -17.38
#